data_AF-A0A2L2YN75-F1
#
_entry.id   AF-A0A2L2YN75-F1
#
_cell.length_a   1.000
_cell.length_b   1.000
_cell.length_c   1.000
_cell.angle_alpha   90.00
_cell.angle_beta   90.00
_cell.angle_gamma   90.00
#
_symmetry.space_group_name_H-M   'P 1'
#
loop_
_entity.id
_entity.type
_entity.pdbx_description
1 polymer ?
#
loop_
_entity_poly.entity_id
_entity_poly.type
_entity_poly.pdbx_seq_one_letter_code
_entity_poly.pdbx_strand_id
1 'polypeptide(L)' 'WRPNNGKFVCPEYFGRYHHPTDCAYFFECQSGVPYLMHCNLGYLYDVKYKQCREKNTVMCLIHDKDDK' A
#
# COMPACT_ATOMS: atom_id res chain seq x y z
N TRP A 1 -2.71 -29.62 5.83
CA TRP A 1 -2.60 -28.21 6.26
C TRP A 1 -2.83 -27.33 5.05
N ARG A 2 -3.76 -26.37 5.08
CA ARG A 2 -4.04 -25.49 3.93
C ARG A 2 -3.43 -24.10 4.14
N PRO A 3 -2.68 -23.58 3.14
CA PRO A 3 -1.93 -22.33 3.22
C PRO A 3 -2.86 -21.14 2.90
N ASN A 4 -2.86 -20.10 3.72
CA ASN A 4 -3.42 -18.79 3.36
C ASN A 4 -2.23 -17.94 2.87
N ASN A 5 -1.89 -17.90 1.58
CA ASN A 5 -2.62 -17.28 0.47
C ASN A 5 -2.86 -15.77 0.66
N GLY A 6 -1.77 -14.99 0.68
CA GLY A 6 -1.70 -13.61 0.16
C GLY A 6 -2.60 -12.52 0.78
N LYS A 7 -3.22 -12.74 1.94
CA LYS A 7 -4.13 -11.75 2.55
C LYS A 7 -3.36 -10.87 3.53
N PHE A 8 -3.18 -9.59 3.20
CA PHE A 8 -2.60 -8.61 4.12
C PHE A 8 -3.42 -8.58 5.42
N VAL A 9 -2.76 -8.68 6.57
CA VAL A 9 -3.38 -8.65 7.90
C VAL A 9 -2.95 -7.37 8.60
N CYS A 10 -3.92 -6.68 9.19
CA CYS A 10 -3.68 -5.44 9.92
C CYS A 10 -2.74 -5.65 11.12
N PRO A 11 -1.57 -4.99 11.15
CA PRO A 11 -0.69 -5.01 12.31
C PRO A 11 -1.31 -4.34 13.53
N GLU A 12 -2.06 -3.26 13.32
CA GLU A 12 -2.75 -2.50 14.36
C GLU A 12 -4.23 -2.33 14.05
N TYR A 13 -5.02 -1.99 15.07
CA TYR A 13 -6.47 -1.80 14.96
C TYR A 13 -6.85 -0.65 14.01
N PHE A 14 -6.02 0.39 13.98
CA PHE A 14 -6.10 1.51 13.05
C PHE A 14 -4.72 1.86 12.52
N GLY A 15 -4.58 1.96 11.21
CA GLY A 15 -3.29 2.26 10.60
C GLY A 15 -3.37 2.27 9.08
N ARG A 16 -2.33 2.79 8.45
CA ARG A 16 -2.18 2.74 6.99
C ARG A 16 -0.84 2.10 6.67
N TYR A 17 -0.85 1.19 5.71
CA TYR A 17 0.29 0.37 5.37
C TYR A 17 0.43 0.28 3.86
N HIS A 18 1.67 0.22 3.38
CA HIS A 18 1.92 0.08 1.95
C HIS A 18 1.42 -1.28 1.45
N HIS A 19 0.99 -1.32 0.19
CA HIS A 19 0.82 -2.58 -0.49
C HIS A 19 2.19 -3.26 -0.73
N PRO A 20 2.28 -4.60 -0.72
CA PRO A 20 3.54 -5.31 -0.97
C PRO A 20 3.94 -5.35 -2.45
N THR A 21 2.99 -5.21 -3.38
CA THR A 21 3.24 -5.33 -4.83
C THR A 21 2.80 -4.12 -5.65
N ASP A 22 2.12 -3.13 -5.07
CA ASP A 22 1.61 -1.99 -5.84
C ASP A 22 1.54 -0.72 -5.01
N CYS A 23 2.47 0.19 -5.26
CA CYS A 23 2.58 1.42 -4.52
C CYS A 23 1.46 2.44 -4.72
N ALA A 24 0.68 2.30 -5.80
CA ALA A 24 -0.52 3.11 -5.98
C ALA A 24 -1.62 2.67 -4.99
N TYR A 25 -1.51 1.46 -4.43
CA TYR A 25 -2.42 0.97 -3.41
C TYR A 25 -1.80 1.01 -2.01
N PHE A 26 -2.69 1.11 -1.03
CA PHE A 26 -2.36 1.00 0.38
C PHE A 26 -3.48 0.33 1.14
N PHE A 27 -3.15 -0.29 2.26
CA PHE A 27 -4.13 -0.87 3.16
C PHE A 27 -4.41 0.10 4.29
N GLU A 28 -5.67 0.55 4.39
CA GLU A 28 -6.17 1.25 5.55
C GLU A 28 -6.85 0.25 6.49
N CYS A 29 -6.25 0.04 7.64
CA CYS A 29 -6.81 -0.77 8.70
C CYS A 29 -7.81 0.07 9.49
N GLN A 30 -9.05 -0.42 9.55
CA GLN A 30 -10.10 0.16 10.38
C GLN A 30 -10.75 -0.95 11.19
N SER A 31 -10.69 -0.84 12.51
CA SER A 31 -11.14 -1.88 13.44
C SER A 31 -10.52 -3.26 13.22
N GLY A 32 -9.25 -3.31 12.83
CA GLY A 32 -8.52 -4.55 12.50
C GLY A 32 -8.88 -5.16 11.13
N VAL A 33 -9.72 -4.48 10.34
CA VAL A 33 -10.09 -4.90 8.98
C VAL A 33 -9.27 -4.10 7.97
N PRO A 34 -8.50 -4.77 7.08
CA PRO A 34 -7.73 -4.08 6.05
C PRO A 34 -8.63 -3.72 4.86
N TYR A 35 -8.70 -2.43 4.55
CA TYR A 35 -9.36 -1.88 3.38
C TYR A 35 -8.32 -1.49 2.34
N LEU A 36 -8.42 -2.07 1.15
CA LEU A 36 -7.55 -1.69 0.03
C LEU A 36 -8.03 -0.35 -0.53
N MET A 37 -7.16 0.65 -0.47
CA MET A 37 -7.36 1.99 -0.99
C MET A 37 -6.37 2.26 -2.12
N HIS A 38 -6.75 3.13 -3.05
CA HIS A 38 -5.97 3.48 -4.22
C HIS A 38 -5.71 4.99 -4.24
N CYS A 39 -4.48 5.38 -4.53
CA CYS A 39 -4.06 6.74 -4.76
C CYS A 39 -4.42 7.19 -6.18
N ASN A 40 -4.54 8.50 -6.40
CA ASN A 40 -4.81 9.03 -7.74
C ASN A 40 -3.66 8.71 -8.71
N LEU A 41 -3.96 8.71 -10.02
CA LEU A 41 -2.96 8.54 -11.08
C LEU A 41 -1.79 9.53 -10.89
N GLY A 42 -0.57 9.00 -10.87
CA GLY A 42 0.66 9.78 -10.63
C GLY A 42 1.02 9.97 -9.15
N TYR A 43 0.19 9.50 -8.23
CA TYR A 43 0.44 9.51 -6.79
C TYR A 43 0.65 8.09 -6.26
N LEU A 44 1.60 7.93 -5.34
CA LEU A 44 1.91 6.69 -4.65
C LEU A 44 1.78 6.88 -3.15
N TYR A 45 1.50 5.81 -2.42
CA TYR A 45 1.39 5.86 -0.98
C TYR A 45 2.76 6.02 -0.33
N ASP A 46 2.93 7.13 0.38
CA ASP A 46 4.13 7.43 1.12
C ASP A 46 4.00 6.93 2.56
N VAL A 47 4.79 5.91 2.91
CA VAL A 47 4.78 5.29 4.26
C VAL A 47 5.27 6.26 5.34
N LYS A 48 6.17 7.18 4.99
CA LYS A 48 6.74 8.15 5.93
C LYS A 48 5.70 9.20 6.32
N TYR A 49 4.91 9.67 5.37
CA TYR A 49 3.85 10.65 5.58
C TYR A 49 2.45 10.03 5.76
N LYS A 50 2.32 8.71 5.58
CA LYS A 50 1.07 7.93 5.62
C LYS A 50 -0.04 8.47 4.70
N GLN A 51 0.35 8.97 3.53
CA GLN A 51 -0.57 9.62 2.57
C GLN A 51 -0.11 9.41 1.13
N CYS A 52 -1.04 9.57 0.17
CA CYS A 52 -0.70 9.63 -1.24
C CYS A 52 0.11 10.90 -1.54
N ARG A 53 1.26 10.72 -2.18
CA ARG A 53 2.15 11.80 -2.64
C ARG A 53 2.63 11.52 -4.06
N GLU A 54 3.13 12.52 -4.76
CA GLU A 54 3.60 12.39 -6.14
C GLU A 54 4.66 11.29 -6.26
N LYS A 55 4.51 10.40 -7.26
CA LYS A 55 5.39 9.25 -7.47
C LYS A 55 6.89 9.56 -7.49
N ASN A 56 7.28 10.77 -7.92
CA ASN A 56 8.67 11.23 -7.95
C ASN A 56 9.25 11.57 -6.57
N THR A 57 8.39 11.78 -5.57
CA THR A 57 8.79 12.14 -4.21
C THR A 57 8.72 10.97 -3.24
N VAL A 58 8.02 9.89 -3.62
CA VAL A 58 7.81 8.71 -2.79
C VAL A 58 8.84 7.64 -3.14
N MET A 59 9.49 7.07 -2.12
CA MET A 59 10.36 5.91 -2.33
C MET A 59 9.54 4.63 -2.39
N CYS A 60 9.14 4.28 -3.59
CA CYS A 60 8.52 3.00 -3.86
C CYS A 60 9.55 1.94 -4.15
N LEU A 61 9.71 1.03 -3.19
CA LEU A 61 10.65 -0.08 -3.27
C LEU A 61 10.19 -1.19 -4.22
N ILE A 62 8.99 -1.03 -4.80
CA ILE A 62 8.41 -1.94 -5.78
C ILE A 62 8.85 -1.45 -7.15
N HIS A 63 10.13 -1.69 -7.43
CA HIS A 63 10.68 -1.56 -8.77
C HIS A 63 10.02 -2.61 -9.66
N ASP A 64 8.97 -2.23 -10.38
CA ASP A 64 8.64 -2.91 -11.62
C ASP A 64 8.66 -1.90 -12.78
N LYS A 65 9.51 -2.24 -13.73
CA LYS A 65 9.81 -1.47 -14.92
C LYS A 65 8.66 -1.68 -15.90
N ASP A 66 7.66 -0.81 -15.89
CA ASP A 66 6.76 -0.66 -17.04
C ASP A 66 6.59 0.82 -17.36
N ASP A 67 7.65 1.38 -17.94
CA ASP A 67 7.57 2.56 -18.79
C ASP A 67 8.39 2.21 -20.04
N LYS A 68 7.70 1.65 -21.04
CA LYS A 68 8.13 1.71 -22.43
C LYS A 68 6.96 2.14 -23.30
#